data_AF-A0A6I5H7Z3-F1
#
_entry.id   AF-A0A6I5H7Z3-F1
#
_cell.length_a   1.000
_cell.length_b   1.000
_cell.length_c   1.000
_cell.angle_alpha   90.00
_cell.angle_beta   90.00
_cell.angle_gamma   90.00
#
_symmetry.space_group_name_H-M   'P 1'
#
loop_
_entity.id
_entity.type
_entity.pdbx_description
1 polymer ?
#
loop_
_entity_poly.entity_id
_entity_poly.type
_entity_poly.pdbx_seq_one_letter_code
_entity_poly.pdbx_strand_id
1 'polypeptide(L)'
;VRARRLGGHGRTAQGAAEHALAAWEELADSAWDHGITPDGSLTPRKAAERIVRLGRLDPAAGAAVHRVADAVEQVLFAPRPQPTAGAAQDVRRVIEGLRAPVSTGTRLRALLLPRSSVRVLWAVSARWSALRARAAAVRPALRRPSGQRG
;
A
#
# COMPACT_ATOMS: atom_id res chain seq x y z
N VAL A 1 -20.19 -2.54 4.00
CA VAL A 1 -19.51 -3.83 3.72
C VAL A 1 -17.97 -3.72 3.60
N ARG A 2 -17.36 -2.56 3.29
CA ARG A 2 -15.89 -2.40 3.09
C ARG A 2 -14.97 -2.52 4.32
N ALA A 3 -15.39 -2.05 5.50
CA ALA A 3 -14.51 -2.02 6.70
C ALA A 3 -14.25 -3.41 7.34
N ARG A 4 -15.06 -4.43 7.03
CA ARG A 4 -14.99 -5.74 7.71
C ARG A 4 -13.87 -6.66 7.20
N ARG A 5 -13.20 -6.33 6.09
CA ARG A 5 -12.05 -7.12 5.58
C ARG A 5 -10.72 -6.81 6.28
N LEU A 6 -10.66 -5.83 7.18
CA LEU A 6 -9.41 -5.42 7.83
C LEU A 6 -9.16 -6.08 9.20
N GLY A 7 -10.16 -6.76 9.79
CA GLY A 7 -10.08 -7.24 11.18
C GLY A 7 -9.56 -8.66 11.40
N GLY A 8 -9.55 -9.52 10.36
CA GLY A 8 -9.29 -10.97 10.54
C GLY A 8 -7.91 -11.48 10.16
N HIS A 9 -7.10 -10.68 9.44
CA HIS A 9 -5.96 -11.20 8.67
C HIS A 9 -4.62 -11.11 9.41
N GLY A 10 -4.53 -10.42 10.56
CA GLY A 10 -3.25 -10.20 11.26
C GLY A 10 -2.67 -11.40 12.01
N ARG A 11 -3.37 -12.55 12.08
CA ARG A 11 -2.96 -13.70 12.90
C ARG A 11 -1.99 -14.67 12.20
N THR A 12 -1.77 -14.51 10.91
CA THR A 12 -0.82 -15.33 10.14
C THR A 12 0.10 -14.42 9.34
N ALA A 13 1.34 -14.86 9.06
CA ALA A 13 2.28 -14.11 8.24
C ALA A 13 1.70 -13.79 6.85
N GLN A 14 0.92 -14.71 6.28
CA GLN A 14 0.25 -14.50 5.00
C GLN A 14 -0.83 -13.42 5.08
N GLY A 15 -1.71 -13.46 6.08
CA GLY A 15 -2.75 -12.45 6.21
C GLY A 15 -2.18 -11.07 6.56
N ALA A 16 -1.07 -11.01 7.29
CA ALA A 16 -0.31 -9.78 7.51
C ALA A 16 0.27 -9.23 6.19
N ALA A 17 0.78 -10.11 5.32
CA ALA A 17 1.30 -9.73 4.01
C ALA A 17 0.20 -9.19 3.08
N GLU A 18 -0.92 -9.89 2.99
CA GLU A 18 -2.10 -9.43 2.23
C GLU A 18 -2.61 -8.09 2.76
N HIS A 19 -2.62 -7.91 4.09
CA HIS A 19 -3.04 -6.67 4.71
C HIS A 19 -2.11 -5.50 4.40
N ALA A 20 -0.79 -5.70 4.45
CA ALA A 20 0.19 -4.67 4.11
C ALA A 20 0.08 -4.23 2.64
N LEU A 21 -0.07 -5.19 1.71
CA LEU A 21 -0.24 -4.90 0.29
C LEU A 21 -1.57 -4.17 0.01
N ALA A 22 -2.66 -4.55 0.68
CA ALA A 22 -3.94 -3.87 0.55
C ALA A 22 -3.90 -2.44 1.13
N ALA A 23 -3.25 -2.26 2.28
CA ALA A 23 -3.06 -0.94 2.89
C ALA A 23 -2.25 -0.01 1.99
N TRP A 24 -1.23 -0.52 1.31
CA TRP A 24 -0.44 0.26 0.37
C TRP A 24 -1.20 0.64 -0.90
N GLU A 25 -1.99 -0.28 -1.48
CA GLU A 25 -2.85 0.04 -2.63
C GLU A 25 -3.84 1.17 -2.28
N GLU A 26 -4.54 1.06 -1.16
CA GLU A 26 -5.49 2.08 -0.69
C GLU A 26 -4.80 3.44 -0.49
N LEU A 27 -3.59 3.45 0.06
CA LEU A 27 -2.81 4.66 0.26
C LEU A 27 -2.38 5.28 -1.08
N ALA A 28 -1.90 4.46 -2.02
CA ALA A 28 -1.48 4.92 -3.34
C ALA A 28 -2.66 5.45 -4.17
N ASP A 29 -3.82 4.81 -4.09
CA ASP A 29 -5.07 5.26 -4.72
C ASP A 29 -5.54 6.59 -4.11
N SER A 30 -5.50 6.70 -2.78
CA SER A 30 -5.81 7.96 -2.10
C SER A 30 -4.83 9.08 -2.50
N ALA A 31 -3.53 8.79 -2.59
CA ALA A 31 -2.55 9.77 -3.04
C ALA A 31 -2.81 10.20 -4.49
N TRP A 32 -3.22 9.28 -5.37
CA TRP A 32 -3.64 9.58 -6.73
C TRP A 32 -4.83 10.53 -6.75
N ASP A 33 -5.89 10.26 -5.98
CA ASP A 33 -7.08 11.12 -5.89
C ASP A 33 -6.72 12.56 -5.49
N HIS A 34 -5.63 12.72 -4.74
CA HIS A 34 -5.06 14.00 -4.33
C HIS A 34 -4.00 14.57 -5.31
N GLY A 35 -3.86 14.00 -6.50
CA GLY A 35 -3.01 14.48 -7.60
C GLY A 35 -1.57 13.97 -7.58
N ILE A 36 -1.24 13.00 -6.73
CA ILE A 36 0.08 12.39 -6.64
C ILE A 36 0.09 11.11 -7.48
N THR A 37 0.61 11.20 -8.70
CA THR A 37 0.65 10.04 -9.60
C THR A 37 1.61 8.95 -9.10
N PRO A 38 1.19 7.67 -9.14
CA PRO A 38 2.08 6.54 -8.91
C PRO A 38 3.26 6.53 -9.90
N ASP A 39 4.43 6.14 -9.39
CA ASP A 39 5.63 5.91 -10.19
C ASP A 39 6.13 4.48 -9.96
N GLY A 40 5.93 3.62 -10.95
CA GLY A 40 6.25 2.18 -10.86
C GLY A 40 7.75 1.87 -10.90
N SER A 41 8.61 2.87 -11.13
CA SER A 41 10.07 2.74 -11.03
C SER A 41 10.57 2.86 -9.59
N LEU A 42 9.78 3.45 -8.70
CA LEU A 42 10.16 3.68 -7.32
C LEU A 42 9.94 2.43 -6.47
N THR A 43 10.85 2.20 -5.52
CA THR A 43 10.61 1.27 -4.41
C THR A 43 9.49 1.81 -3.51
N PRO A 44 8.81 0.96 -2.72
CA PRO A 44 7.80 1.42 -1.76
C PRO A 44 8.30 2.56 -0.85
N ARG A 45 9.54 2.48 -0.34
CA ARG A 45 10.14 3.59 0.44
C ARG A 45 10.30 4.88 -0.37
N LYS A 46 10.75 4.81 -1.62
CA LYS A 46 10.89 6.01 -2.47
C LYS A 46 9.54 6.60 -2.88
N ALA A 47 8.54 5.75 -3.12
CA ALA A 47 7.17 6.20 -3.31
C ALA A 47 6.61 6.87 -2.05
N ALA A 48 6.89 6.35 -0.86
CA ALA A 48 6.51 6.97 0.41
C ALA A 48 7.12 8.36 0.58
N GLU A 49 8.43 8.52 0.38
CA GLU A 49 9.10 9.83 0.40
C GLU A 49 8.42 10.84 -0.54
N ARG A 50 8.08 10.39 -1.75
CA ARG A 50 7.37 11.21 -2.75
C ARG A 50 5.97 11.62 -2.28
N ILE A 51 5.21 10.69 -1.70
CA ILE A 51 3.85 10.96 -1.19
C ILE A 51 3.90 11.95 -0.03
N VAL A 52 4.80 11.76 0.94
CA VAL A 52 4.97 12.70 2.07
C VAL A 52 5.31 14.10 1.57
N ARG A 53 6.27 14.21 0.64
CA ARG A 53 6.71 15.49 0.09
C ARG A 53 5.63 16.18 -0.74
N LEU A 54 4.99 15.47 -1.67
CA LEU A 54 3.99 16.05 -2.59
C LEU A 54 2.64 16.28 -1.91
N GLY A 55 2.26 15.41 -0.97
CA GLY A 55 1.07 15.54 -0.14
C GLY A 55 1.22 16.52 1.02
N ARG A 56 2.44 17.03 1.25
CA ARG A 56 2.78 17.94 2.37
C ARG A 56 2.27 17.41 3.71
N LEU A 57 2.45 16.11 3.92
CA LEU A 57 1.96 15.43 5.11
C LEU A 57 2.73 15.93 6.34
N ASP A 58 2.01 16.09 7.45
CA ASP A 58 2.64 16.36 8.74
C ASP A 58 3.56 15.20 9.16
N PRO A 59 4.45 15.38 10.16
CA PRO A 59 5.38 14.34 10.57
C PRO A 59 4.72 13.03 11.02
N ALA A 60 3.52 13.07 11.62
CA ALA A 60 2.82 11.89 12.10
C ALA A 60 2.19 11.09 10.95
N ALA A 61 1.55 11.78 10.01
CA ALA A 61 1.05 11.20 8.78
C ALA A 61 2.21 10.68 7.92
N GLY A 62 3.32 11.42 7.82
CA GLY A 62 4.51 10.99 7.11
C GLY A 62 5.12 9.70 7.69
N ALA A 63 5.26 9.63 9.01
CA ALA A 63 5.71 8.42 9.69
C ALA A 63 4.77 7.22 9.43
N ALA A 64 3.46 7.46 9.34
CA ALA A 64 2.48 6.43 8.99
C ALA A 64 2.68 5.91 7.56
N VAL A 65 2.95 6.78 6.57
CA VAL A 65 3.28 6.34 5.19
C VAL A 65 4.52 5.45 5.20
N HIS A 66 5.58 5.85 5.91
CA HIS A 66 6.82 5.10 5.96
C HIS A 66 6.63 3.72 6.62
N ARG A 67 5.85 3.61 7.70
CA ARG A 67 5.54 2.31 8.32
C ARG A 67 4.81 1.36 7.37
N VAL A 68 3.86 1.86 6.58
CA VAL A 68 3.17 1.05 5.58
C VAL A 68 4.14 0.60 4.48
N ALA A 69 5.01 1.49 4.00
CA ALA A 69 6.03 1.15 3.01
C ALA A 69 7.04 0.11 3.52
N ASP A 70 7.49 0.24 4.77
CA ASP A 70 8.37 -0.74 5.40
C ASP A 70 7.69 -2.10 5.52
N ALA A 71 6.41 -2.15 5.90
CA ALA A 71 5.65 -3.39 5.94
C ALA A 71 5.58 -4.06 4.55
N VAL A 72 5.39 -3.28 3.48
CA VAL A 72 5.43 -3.80 2.10
C VAL A 72 6.83 -4.31 1.73
N GLU A 73 7.89 -3.56 2.05
CA GLU A 73 9.25 -4.03 1.77
C GLU A 73 9.59 -5.33 2.52
N GLN A 74 9.14 -5.48 3.76
CA GLN A 74 9.27 -6.74 4.50
C GLN A 74 8.56 -7.88 3.78
N VAL A 75 7.34 -7.65 3.27
CA VAL A 75 6.61 -8.66 2.49
C VAL A 75 7.33 -9.01 1.19
N LEU A 76 7.95 -8.04 0.52
CA LEU A 76 8.60 -8.24 -0.77
C LEU A 76 9.98 -8.90 -0.65
N PHE A 77 10.73 -8.60 0.41
CA PHE A 77 12.14 -8.96 0.50
C PHE A 77 12.50 -9.82 1.71
N ALA A 78 11.64 -9.93 2.73
CA ALA A 78 11.92 -10.76 3.89
C ALA A 78 11.38 -12.20 3.72
N PRO A 79 12.17 -13.24 4.05
CA PRO A 79 11.71 -14.63 4.02
C PRO A 79 10.56 -14.92 5.00
N ARG A 80 10.46 -14.14 6.09
CA ARG A 80 9.40 -14.24 7.10
C ARG A 80 8.92 -12.84 7.46
N PRO A 81 7.91 -12.30 6.77
CA PRO A 81 7.37 -10.98 7.06
C PRO A 81 6.72 -10.98 8.44
N GLN A 82 7.08 -10.00 9.25
CA GLN A 82 6.50 -9.83 10.58
C GLN A 82 5.15 -9.12 10.49
N PRO A 83 4.14 -9.52 11.28
CA PRO A 83 2.88 -8.79 11.36
C PRO A 83 3.09 -7.38 11.92
N THR A 84 2.99 -6.37 11.07
CA THR A 84 2.90 -4.98 11.53
C THR A 84 1.46 -4.67 11.92
N ALA A 85 1.20 -4.62 13.23
CA ALA A 85 -0.09 -4.17 13.73
C ALA A 85 -0.31 -2.69 13.36
N GLY A 86 -1.55 -2.31 13.05
CA GLY A 86 -1.92 -0.90 12.91
C GLY A 86 -1.96 -0.33 11.48
N ALA A 87 -1.70 -1.12 10.43
CA ALA A 87 -1.65 -0.60 9.07
C ALA A 87 -2.96 0.09 8.63
N ALA A 88 -4.13 -0.42 9.05
CA ALA A 88 -5.41 0.23 8.80
C ALA A 88 -5.56 1.59 9.50
N GLN A 89 -5.02 1.75 10.70
CA GLN A 89 -4.99 3.03 11.43
C GLN A 89 -4.05 4.01 10.74
N ASP A 90 -2.90 3.52 10.28
CA ASP A 90 -1.91 4.32 9.56
C ASP A 90 -2.47 4.85 8.24
N VAL A 91 -3.14 4.02 7.45
CA VAL A 91 -3.82 4.46 6.21
C VAL A 91 -4.87 5.52 6.50
N ARG A 92 -5.71 5.34 7.53
CA ARG A 92 -6.71 6.37 7.91
C ARG A 92 -6.06 7.70 8.24
N ARG A 93 -4.98 7.70 9.03
CA ARG A 93 -4.23 8.91 9.38
C ARG A 93 -3.63 9.58 8.15
N VAL A 94 -3.10 8.81 7.20
CA VAL A 94 -2.56 9.36 5.95
C VAL A 94 -3.67 10.01 5.12
N ILE A 95 -4.81 9.34 4.98
CA ILE A 95 -5.97 9.88 4.24
C ILE A 95 -6.49 11.16 4.90
N GLU A 96 -6.56 11.21 6.23
CA GLU A 96 -6.91 12.43 6.97
C GLU A 96 -5.90 13.55 6.71
N GLY A 97 -4.60 13.24 6.73
CA GLY A 97 -3.54 14.21 6.41
C GLY A 97 -3.60 14.73 4.96
N LEU A 98 -3.93 13.87 3.99
CA LEU A 98 -4.12 14.27 2.58
C LEU A 98 -5.35 15.16 2.39
N ARG A 99 -6.40 14.96 3.21
CA ARG A 99 -7.64 15.76 3.18
C ARG A 99 -7.55 17.04 3.97
N ALA A 100 -6.66 17.12 4.96
CA ALA A 100 -6.49 18.30 5.78
C ALA A 100 -6.25 19.52 4.88
N PRO A 101 -6.96 20.65 5.10
CA PRO A 101 -6.82 21.82 4.27
C PRO A 101 -5.43 22.43 4.46
N VAL A 102 -4.47 21.96 3.66
CA VAL A 102 -3.20 22.63 3.49
C VAL A 102 -3.50 23.84 2.63
N SER A 103 -3.33 25.04 3.19
CA SER A 103 -3.66 26.38 2.70
C SER A 103 -3.03 26.79 1.34
N THR A 104 -2.69 25.83 0.46
CA THR A 104 -1.98 26.06 -0.79
C THR A 104 -2.36 25.08 -1.92
N GLY A 105 -3.51 24.38 -1.83
CA GLY A 105 -3.94 23.36 -2.80
C GLY A 105 -4.25 23.86 -4.22
N THR A 106 -4.57 25.14 -4.40
CA THR A 106 -4.94 25.71 -5.70
C THR A 106 -3.76 25.80 -6.68
N ARG A 107 -2.53 25.94 -6.18
CA ARG A 107 -1.33 26.17 -7.02
C ARG A 107 -0.77 24.87 -7.62
N LEU A 108 -1.09 23.71 -7.05
CA LEU A 108 -0.57 22.41 -7.49
C LEU A 108 -1.33 21.85 -8.71
N ARG A 109 -2.64 22.16 -8.85
CA ARG A 109 -3.43 21.76 -10.02
C ARG A 109 -2.96 22.42 -11.32
N ALA A 110 -2.34 23.60 -11.24
CA ALA A 110 -1.93 24.36 -12.41
C ALA A 110 -0.64 23.85 -13.07
N LEU A 111 0.13 22.94 -12.44
CA LEU A 111 1.48 22.58 -12.91
C LEU A 111 1.64 21.12 -13.36
N LEU A 112 0.67 20.22 -13.14
CA LEU A 112 0.96 18.76 -13.15
C LEU A 112 0.16 17.86 -14.11
N LEU A 113 -0.69 18.37 -15.01
CA LEU A 113 -1.36 17.49 -15.99
C LEU A 113 -1.13 17.87 -17.46
N PRO A 114 0.07 17.63 -18.02
CA PRO A 114 0.15 17.15 -19.40
C PRO A 114 -0.56 15.78 -19.49
N ARG A 115 -1.54 15.70 -20.38
CA ARG A 115 -2.52 14.59 -20.51
C ARG A 115 -1.91 13.22 -20.88
N SER A 116 -0.60 13.12 -21.10
CA SER A 116 0.08 11.95 -21.66
C SER A 116 0.57 10.92 -20.63
N SER A 117 0.67 11.26 -19.34
CA SER A 117 1.15 10.31 -18.30
C SER A 117 0.12 9.26 -17.85
N VAL A 118 -1.13 9.39 -18.28
CA VAL A 118 -2.26 8.55 -17.82
C VAL A 118 -2.24 7.14 -18.44
N ARG A 119 -1.64 6.95 -19.63
CA ARG A 119 -1.67 5.65 -20.34
C ARG A 119 -0.59 4.67 -19.87
N VAL A 120 0.58 5.16 -19.45
CA VAL A 120 1.64 4.31 -18.87
C VAL A 120 1.25 3.77 -17.48
N LEU A 121 0.29 4.44 -16.83
CA LEU A 121 -0.17 4.20 -15.47
C LEU A 121 -0.99 2.91 -15.28
N TRP A 122 -1.68 2.43 -16.32
CA TRP A 122 -2.49 1.20 -16.26
C TRP A 122 -1.66 -0.08 -16.35
N ALA A 123 -0.50 -0.05 -17.02
CA ALA A 123 0.41 -1.20 -17.06
C ALA A 123 1.04 -1.51 -15.68
N VAL A 124 1.07 -0.51 -14.78
CA VAL A 124 1.66 -0.62 -13.44
C VAL A 124 0.69 -1.30 -12.45
N SER A 125 -0.63 -1.12 -12.58
CA SER A 125 -1.64 -1.83 -11.77
C SER A 125 -1.59 -3.35 -12.01
N ALA A 126 -1.30 -3.79 -13.25
CA ALA A 126 -1.09 -5.20 -13.56
C ALA A 126 0.13 -5.79 -12.83
N ARG A 127 1.20 -4.98 -12.64
CA ARG A 127 2.38 -5.38 -11.86
C ARG A 127 2.05 -5.57 -10.38
N TRP A 128 1.19 -4.73 -9.80
CA TRP A 128 0.72 -4.89 -8.42
C TRP A 128 -0.17 -6.13 -8.23
N SER A 129 -1.04 -6.41 -9.20
CA SER A 129 -1.81 -7.66 -9.22
C SER A 129 -0.91 -8.90 -9.35
N ALA A 130 0.16 -8.81 -10.15
CA ALA A 130 1.16 -9.87 -10.26
C ALA A 130 1.98 -10.06 -8.96
N LEU A 131 2.28 -8.97 -8.24
CA LEU A 131 2.92 -9.03 -6.93
C LEU A 131 2.00 -9.66 -5.87
N ARG A 132 0.70 -9.35 -5.88
CA ARG A 132 -0.30 -10.09 -5.08
C ARG A 132 -0.32 -11.57 -5.41
N ALA A 133 -0.33 -11.91 -6.70
CA ALA A 133 -0.33 -13.31 -7.14
C ALA A 133 0.94 -14.03 -6.68
N ARG A 134 2.09 -13.35 -6.66
CA ARG A 134 3.36 -13.89 -6.13
C ARG A 134 3.31 -14.08 -4.62
N ALA A 135 2.78 -13.11 -3.86
CA ALA A 135 2.56 -13.28 -2.42
C ALA A 135 1.61 -14.45 -2.12
N ALA A 136 0.57 -14.64 -2.93
CA ALA A 136 -0.34 -15.79 -2.85
C ALA A 136 0.31 -17.11 -3.29
N ALA A 137 1.34 -17.06 -4.14
CA ALA A 137 2.08 -18.23 -4.64
C ALA A 137 3.17 -18.73 -3.69
N VAL A 138 3.58 -17.92 -2.70
CA VAL A 138 4.48 -18.34 -1.59
C VAL A 138 3.81 -19.35 -0.64
N ARG A 139 2.59 -19.83 -0.97
CA ARG A 139 1.96 -21.02 -0.37
C ARG A 139 2.98 -22.16 -0.21
N PRO A 140 3.35 -22.56 1.02
CA PRO A 140 3.59 -23.96 1.25
C PRO A 140 2.22 -24.61 1.02
N ALA A 141 2.12 -25.47 0.01
CA ALA A 141 0.99 -26.38 -0.09
C ALA A 141 0.94 -27.10 1.26
N LEU A 142 -0.04 -26.76 2.10
CA LEU A 142 -0.48 -27.64 3.16
C LEU A 142 -1.03 -28.86 2.43
N ARG A 143 -0.13 -29.79 2.09
CA ARG A 143 -0.45 -31.19 1.86
C ARG A 143 -1.23 -31.58 3.10
N ARG A 144 -2.56 -31.62 2.97
CA ARG A 144 -3.35 -32.47 3.85
C ARG A 144 -2.77 -33.86 3.67
N PRO A 145 -2.20 -34.51 4.70
CA PRO A 145 -1.96 -35.92 4.60
C PRO A 145 -3.35 -36.57 4.54
N SER A 146 -3.67 -37.07 3.34
CA SER A 146 -4.63 -38.15 3.19
C SER A 146 -4.03 -39.41 3.81
N GLY A 147 -4.80 -40.06 4.69
CA GLY A 147 -4.50 -41.38 5.27
C GLY A 147 -4.42 -41.33 6.80
N GLN A 148 -5.04 -42.21 7.58
CA GLN A 148 -5.69 -43.49 7.31
C GLN A 148 -6.64 -43.84 8.47
N ARG A 149 -7.74 -44.51 8.12
CA ARG A 149 -8.46 -45.60 8.82
C ARG A 149 -8.57 -45.60 10.36
N GLY A 150 -9.83 -45.66 10.78
CA GLY A 150 -10.34 -46.29 12.01
C GLY A 150 -11.84 -46.46 11.83
#